data_AF-A0A2A6ZAV0-F1
#
_entry.id   AF-A0A2A6ZAV0-F1
#
_cell.length_a   1.000
_cell.length_b   1.000
_cell.length_c   1.000
_cell.angle_alpha   90.00
_cell.angle_beta   90.00
_cell.angle_gamma   90.00
#
_symmetry.space_group_name_H-M   'P 1'
#
loop_
_entity.id
_entity.type
_entity.pdbx_description
1 polymer ?
#
loop_
_entity_poly.entity_id
_entity_poly.type
_entity_poly.pdbx_seq_one_letter_code
_entity_poly.pdbx_strand_id
1 'polypeptide(L)'
;MTKNFELLTFEELLNLPIDIESCFDPIFEPPADFIEEWYRDHEPQNPFSCKVTRKIGNTWYIVETECDGAEPLSSLMRRMIFSDKEAV
;
A
#
# COMPACT_ATOMS: atom_id res chain seq x y z
N MET A 1 17.06 -18.19 -14.62
CA MET A 1 16.18 -18.84 -15.62
C MET A 1 14.81 -18.21 -15.45
N THR A 2 14.45 -17.25 -16.30
CA THR A 2 13.17 -16.53 -16.22
C THR A 2 12.08 -17.44 -16.75
N LYS A 3 11.30 -18.05 -15.85
CA LYS A 3 10.05 -18.72 -16.24
C LYS A 3 9.05 -17.64 -16.64
N ASN A 4 8.47 -17.75 -17.83
CA ASN A 4 7.36 -16.89 -18.23
C ASN A 4 6.15 -17.17 -17.32
N PHE A 5 5.56 -16.14 -16.74
CA PHE A 5 4.41 -16.27 -15.83
C PHE A 5 3.23 -17.00 -16.48
N GLU A 6 3.07 -16.89 -17.80
CA GLU A 6 2.03 -17.55 -18.60
C GLU A 6 2.20 -19.08 -18.69
N LEU A 7 3.34 -19.63 -18.27
CA LEU A 7 3.64 -21.06 -18.29
C LEU A 7 3.65 -21.69 -16.90
N LEU A 8 3.29 -20.92 -15.86
CA LEU A 8 3.22 -21.43 -14.50
C LEU A 8 1.95 -22.25 -14.30
N THR A 9 2.10 -23.40 -13.65
CA THR A 9 0.97 -24.19 -13.18
C THR A 9 0.28 -23.47 -12.01
N PHE A 10 -0.97 -23.82 -11.72
CA PHE A 10 -1.73 -23.22 -10.63
C PHE A 10 -1.03 -23.35 -9.25
N GLU A 11 -0.40 -24.50 -8.98
CA GLU A 11 0.38 -24.71 -7.76
C GLU A 11 1.64 -23.84 -7.71
N GLU A 12 2.29 -23.59 -8.86
CA GLU A 12 3.44 -22.69 -8.91
C GLU A 12 3.03 -21.23 -8.73
N LEU A 13 1.85 -20.82 -9.22
CA LEU A 13 1.29 -19.49 -8.98
C LEU A 13 0.98 -19.25 -7.51
N LEU A 14 0.42 -20.23 -6.82
CA LEU A 14 0.12 -20.16 -5.38
C LEU A 14 1.37 -20.07 -4.49
N ASN A 15 2.51 -20.56 -4.99
CA ASN A 15 3.79 -20.52 -4.29
C ASN A 15 4.65 -19.30 -4.64
N LEU A 16 4.12 -18.36 -5.43
CA LEU A 16 4.81 -17.10 -5.67
C LEU A 16 4.82 -16.25 -4.38
N PRO A 17 5.88 -15.48 -4.14
CA PRO A 17 5.94 -14.51 -3.04
C PRO A 17 5.11 -13.25 -3.36
N ILE A 18 3.92 -13.45 -3.94
CA ILE A 18 2.97 -12.42 -4.34
C ILE A 18 1.63 -12.85 -3.78
N ASP A 19 0.97 -11.96 -3.05
CA ASP A 19 -0.39 -12.19 -2.60
C ASP A 19 -1.35 -12.07 -3.79
N ILE A 20 -1.63 -13.21 -4.43
CA ILE A 20 -2.54 -13.27 -5.56
C ILE A 20 -3.98 -12.94 -5.17
N GLU A 21 -4.36 -13.10 -3.89
CA GLU A 21 -5.70 -12.77 -3.39
C GLU A 21 -5.93 -11.25 -3.41
N SER A 22 -4.88 -10.45 -3.25
CA SER A 22 -4.94 -8.99 -3.37
C SER A 22 -5.21 -8.48 -4.79
N CYS A 23 -5.07 -9.33 -5.81
CA CYS A 23 -5.32 -8.97 -7.21
C CYS A 23 -6.78 -9.13 -7.63
N PHE A 24 -7.62 -9.75 -6.79
CA PHE A 24 -9.03 -9.93 -7.07
C PHE A 24 -9.84 -8.92 -6.28
N ASP A 25 -10.72 -8.20 -6.97
CA ASP A 25 -11.77 -7.45 -6.29
C ASP A 25 -12.66 -8.44 -5.54
N PRO A 26 -13.10 -8.11 -4.31
CA PRO A 26 -14.01 -8.96 -3.56
C PRO A 26 -15.23 -9.32 -4.42
N ILE A 27 -15.55 -10.62 -4.52
CA ILE A 27 -16.71 -11.11 -5.27
C ILE A 27 -18.02 -10.54 -4.69
N PHE A 28 -17.98 -10.13 -3.43
CA PHE A 28 -19.10 -9.54 -2.71
C PHE A 28 -18.66 -8.24 -2.03
N GLU A 29 -19.53 -7.23 -2.10
CA GLU A 29 -19.37 -6.05 -1.28
C GLU A 29 -19.52 -6.44 0.20
N PRO A 30 -18.58 -6.06 1.07
CA PRO A 30 -18.72 -6.27 2.50
C PRO A 30 -19.97 -5.55 3.03
N PRO A 31 -20.66 -6.09 4.07
CA PRO A 31 -21.80 -5.42 4.68
C PRO A 31 -21.45 -4.00 5.13
N ALA A 32 -22.38 -3.05 4.95
CA ALA A 32 -22.15 -1.64 5.28
C ALA A 32 -21.73 -1.45 6.74
N ASP A 33 -22.40 -2.14 7.67
CA ASP A 33 -22.14 -2.07 9.11
C ASP A 33 -20.69 -2.47 9.46
N PHE A 34 -20.12 -3.44 8.74
CA PHE A 34 -18.73 -3.88 8.92
C PHE A 34 -17.73 -2.81 8.46
N ILE A 35 -18.04 -2.12 7.36
CA ILE A 35 -17.22 -1.04 6.81
C ILE A 35 -17.26 0.19 7.72
N GLU A 36 -18.43 0.55 8.23
CA GLU A 36 -18.60 1.65 9.19
C GLU A 36 -17.86 1.37 10.51
N GLU A 37 -17.92 0.14 11.01
CA GLU A 37 -17.16 -0.29 12.19
C GLU A 37 -15.64 -0.24 11.94
N TRP A 38 -15.19 -0.71 10.78
CA TRP A 38 -13.78 -0.64 10.42
C TRP A 38 -13.28 0.80 10.34
N TYR A 39 -14.01 1.69 9.66
CA TYR A 39 -13.68 3.12 9.58
C TYR A 39 -13.70 3.77 10.96
N ARG A 40 -14.70 3.54 11.80
CA ARG A 40 -14.74 4.10 13.16
C ARG A 40 -13.47 3.75 13.97
N ASP A 41 -12.96 2.54 13.81
CA ASP A 41 -11.82 2.04 14.58
C ASP A 41 -10.46 2.38 13.92
N HIS A 42 -10.41 2.61 12.59
CA HIS A 42 -9.17 2.76 11.80
C HIS A 42 -9.03 4.07 11.01
N GLU A 43 -10.09 4.84 10.79
CA GLU A 43 -10.05 6.20 10.21
C GLU A 43 -9.11 7.15 10.97
N PRO A 44 -8.91 7.04 12.32
CA PRO A 44 -7.87 7.80 13.01
C PRO A 44 -6.43 7.44 12.60
N GLN A 45 -6.21 6.30 11.94
CA GLN A 45 -4.91 5.76 11.58
C GLN A 45 -4.65 5.89 10.07
N ASN A 46 -4.81 7.09 9.53
CA ASN A 46 -4.34 7.34 8.17
C ASN A 46 -2.82 7.08 8.12
N PRO A 47 -2.33 6.09 7.34
CA PRO A 47 -0.92 5.72 7.33
C PRO A 47 0.00 6.83 6.79
N PHE A 48 -0.58 7.87 6.18
CA PHE A 48 0.12 9.05 5.70
C PHE A 48 0.08 10.24 6.68
N SER A 49 -0.70 10.13 7.76
CA SER A 49 -0.70 11.09 8.87
C SER A 49 0.31 10.67 9.92
N CYS A 50 1.38 11.44 10.10
CA CYS A 50 2.45 11.09 11.02
C CYS A 50 3.15 12.33 11.58
N LYS A 51 3.78 12.16 12.75
CA LYS A 51 4.58 13.21 13.40
C LYS A 51 6.01 12.73 13.51
N VAL A 52 6.93 13.42 12.83
CA VAL A 52 8.34 13.03 12.79
C VAL A 52 9.23 14.21 13.15
N THR A 53 10.28 13.93 13.92
CA THR A 53 11.31 14.92 14.23
C THR A 53 12.40 14.87 13.17
N ARG A 54 12.67 15.98 12.49
CA ARG A 54 13.65 16.07 11.40
C ARG A 54 14.59 17.25 11.62
N LYS A 55 15.88 17.05 11.41
CA LYS A 55 16.85 18.16 11.37
C LYS A 55 16.92 18.72 9.96
N ILE A 56 16.67 20.03 9.80
CA ILE A 56 16.80 20.76 8.54
C ILE A 56 17.81 21.89 8.77
N GLY A 57 18.98 21.80 8.12
CA GLY A 57 20.12 22.64 8.45
C GLY A 57 20.62 22.36 9.88
N ASN A 58 20.74 23.42 10.70
CA ASN A 58 21.18 23.33 12.09
C ASN A 58 20.03 23.25 13.11
N THR A 59 18.79 23.31 12.65
CA THR A 59 17.61 23.39 13.51
C THR A 59 16.81 22.10 13.45
N TRP A 60 16.25 21.71 14.60
CA TRP A 60 15.33 20.57 14.72
C TRP A 60 13.90 21.05 14.54
N TYR A 61 13.15 20.34 13.72
CA TYR A 61 11.74 20.58 13.44
C TYR A 61 10.93 19.36 13.84
N ILE A 62 9.72 19.63 14.31
CA ILE A 62 8.66 18.63 14.41
C ILE A 62 7.80 18.84 13.16
N VAL A 63 7.78 17.84 12.29
CA VAL A 63 7.00 17.85 11.06
C VAL A 63 5.79 16.96 11.28
N GLU A 64 4.61 17.57 11.21
CA GLU A 64 3.33 16.87 11.22
C GLU A 64 2.84 16.79 9.78
N THR A 65 2.60 15.57 9.30
CA THR A 65 1.89 15.34 8.04
C THR A 65 0.45 15.06 8.37
N GLU A 66 -0.45 15.80 7.74
CA GLU A 66 -1.89 15.57 7.81
C GLU A 66 -2.36 15.17 6.42
N CYS A 67 -3.21 14.16 6.34
CA CYS A 67 -3.80 13.75 5.08
C CYS A 67 -5.22 14.32 5.03
N ASP A 68 -5.34 15.49 4.41
CA ASP A 68 -6.60 16.24 4.23
C ASP A 68 -7.40 15.78 2.98
N GLY A 69 -6.91 14.75 2.29
CA GLY A 69 -7.48 14.27 1.04
C GLY A 69 -8.34 13.02 1.23
N ALA A 70 -9.63 13.11 0.89
CA ALA A 70 -10.48 11.95 0.62
C ALA A 70 -10.32 11.43 -0.83
N GLU A 71 -9.38 11.99 -1.59
CA GLU A 71 -9.20 11.66 -3.01
C GLU A 71 -8.59 10.25 -3.18
N PRO A 72 -9.17 9.41 -4.06
CA PRO A 72 -8.62 8.09 -4.32
C PRO A 72 -7.24 8.24 -5.00
N LEU A 73 -6.20 7.75 -4.32
CA LEU A 73 -4.81 7.74 -4.80
C LEU A 73 -4.58 6.88 -6.05
N SER A 74 -5.62 6.18 -6.55
CA SER A 74 -5.57 5.29 -7.71
C SER A 74 -5.03 5.97 -8.98
N SER A 75 -5.18 7.30 -9.10
CA SER A 75 -4.66 8.07 -10.24
C SER A 75 -3.25 8.66 -10.01
N LEU A 76 -2.76 8.69 -8.76
CA LEU A 76 -1.48 9.32 -8.38
C LEU A 76 -0.31 8.33 -8.28
N MET A 77 -0.58 7.03 -8.14
CA MET A 77 0.44 5.98 -8.24
C MET A 77 0.85 5.76 -9.70
N ARG A 78 1.67 6.65 -10.26
CA ARG A 78 2.38 6.39 -11.52
C ARG A 78 3.63 5.56 -11.24
N ARG A 79 3.47 4.25 -11.40
CA ARG A 79 4.53 3.25 -11.68
C ARG A 79 5.56 3.06 -10.55
N MET A 80 5.37 1.99 -9.77
CA MET A 80 6.44 1.43 -8.95
C MET A 80 7.52 0.87 -9.89
N ILE A 81 8.71 1.47 -9.89
CA ILE A 81 9.87 0.98 -10.66
C ILE A 81 10.78 0.24 -9.69
N PHE A 82 10.86 -1.08 -9.83
CA PHE A 82 11.92 -1.85 -9.20
C PHE A 82 13.20 -1.68 -10.03
N SER A 83 14.29 -1.31 -9.36
CA SER A 83 15.62 -1.29 -9.95
C SER A 83 16.39 -2.47 -9.41
N ASP A 84 16.86 -3.37 -10.28
CA ASP A 84 17.70 -4.54 -9.94
C ASP A 84 19.13 -4.16 -9.48
N LYS A 85 19.35 -2.91 -9.10
CA LYS A 85 20.63 -2.48 -8.55
C LYS A 85 20.62 -2.81 -7.07
N GLU A 86 21.39 -3.84 -6.70
CA GLU A 86 21.72 -4.12 -5.31
C GLU A 86 22.13 -2.80 -4.61
N ALA A 87 21.58 -2.56 -3.42
CA ALA A 87 21.99 -1.45 -2.59
C ALA A 87 23.48 -1.61 -2.28
N VAL A 88 24.28 -0.66 -2.75
CA VAL A 88 25.73 -0.57 -2.48
C VAL A 88 25.95 -0.15 -1.03
#